data_AF-A0A352S888-F1
#
_entry.id   AF-A0A352S888-F1
#
_cell.length_a   1.000
_cell.length_b   1.000
_cell.length_c   1.000
_cell.angle_alpha   90.00
_cell.angle_beta   90.00
_cell.angle_gamma   90.00
#
_symmetry.space_group_name_H-M   'P 1'
#
loop_
_entity.id
_entity.type
_entity.pdbx_description
1 polymer ?
#
loop_
_entity_poly.entity_id
_entity_poly.type
_entity_poly.pdbx_seq_one_letter_code
_entity_poly.pdbx_strand_id
1 'polypeptide(L)' 'NATLFNGYAWESVSSHAWRAQHRWWARAIIWVTDLFQKDHCRRANKREQAVVDLVLKKKLHERTQ' A
#
# COMPACT_ATOMS: atom_id res chain seq x y z
N ASN A 1 -16.99 10.39 11.05
CA ASN A 1 -16.61 10.23 9.64
C ASN A 1 -15.76 8.96 9.50
N ALA A 2 -16.39 7.79 9.54
CA ALA A 2 -15.71 6.49 9.70
C ALA A 2 -15.52 5.72 8.38
N THR A 3 -15.74 6.37 7.23
CA THR A 3 -15.78 5.69 5.91
C THR A 3 -14.54 5.95 5.07
N LEU A 4 -13.81 7.05 5.30
CA LEU A 4 -12.50 7.28 4.67
C LEU A 4 -11.41 6.35 5.22
N PHE A 5 -11.58 5.83 6.45
CA PHE A 5 -10.58 4.99 7.12
C PHE A 5 -10.71 3.50 6.80
N ASN A 6 -11.88 2.99 6.38
CA ASN A 6 -12.01 1.53 6.27
C ASN A 6 -11.34 0.97 5.01
N GLY A 7 -11.53 1.63 3.86
CA GLY A 7 -10.93 1.19 2.58
C GLY A 7 -9.49 1.67 2.37
N TYR A 8 -9.26 2.98 2.53
CA TYR A 8 -7.95 3.60 2.27
C TYR A 8 -6.89 3.19 3.30
N ALA A 9 -7.25 3.09 4.58
CA ALA A 9 -6.30 2.61 5.58
C ALA A 9 -5.97 1.12 5.37
N TRP A 10 -6.93 0.32 4.90
CA TRP A 10 -6.67 -1.08 4.56
C TRP A 10 -5.74 -1.22 3.36
N GLU A 11 -5.93 -0.43 2.29
CA GLU A 11 -5.00 -0.40 1.14
C GLU A 11 -3.59 0.07 1.58
N SER A 12 -3.50 1.12 2.41
CA SER A 12 -2.23 1.65 2.91
C SER A 12 -1.49 0.66 3.82
N VAL A 13 -2.20 0.02 4.76
CA VAL A 13 -1.64 -1.02 5.63
C VAL A 13 -1.22 -2.24 4.82
N SER A 14 -1.98 -2.61 3.79
CA SER A 14 -1.65 -3.73 2.92
C SER A 14 -0.39 -3.46 2.09
N SER A 15 -0.24 -2.25 1.57
CA SER A 15 0.97 -1.79 0.88
C SER A 15 2.18 -1.71 1.82
N HIS A 16 1.98 -1.17 3.03
CA HIS A 16 3.01 -1.08 4.05
C HIS A 16 3.47 -2.46 4.53
N ALA A 17 2.54 -3.38 4.76
CA ALA A 17 2.83 -4.78 5.08
C ALA A 17 3.63 -5.45 3.97
N TRP A 18 3.30 -5.20 2.70
CA TRP A 18 4.09 -5.73 1.57
C TRP A 18 5.53 -5.21 1.55
N ARG A 19 5.74 -3.92 1.84
CA ARG A 19 7.09 -3.34 1.96
C ARG A 19 7.84 -3.86 3.19
N ALA A 20 7.11 -4.09 4.29
CA ALA A 20 7.64 -4.60 5.55
C ALA A 20 7.63 -6.14 5.64
N GLN A 21 7.45 -6.87 4.54
CA GLN A 21 7.27 -8.33 4.49
C GLN A 21 8.38 -9.14 5.20
N HIS A 22 9.55 -8.54 5.43
CA HIS A 22 10.63 -9.13 6.21
C HIS A 22 10.28 -9.27 7.71
N ARG A 23 9.35 -8.44 8.23
CA ARG A 23 8.86 -8.51 9.61
C ARG A 23 7.80 -9.60 9.75
N TRP A 24 7.82 -10.31 10.87
CA TRP A 24 6.89 -11.41 11.16
C TRP A 24 5.42 -10.97 11.18
N TRP A 25 5.11 -9.81 11.75
CA TRP A 25 3.74 -9.27 11.78
C TRP A 25 3.23 -8.90 10.38
N ALA A 26 4.12 -8.45 9.48
CA ALA A 26 3.75 -8.08 8.12
C ALA A 26 3.39 -9.32 7.30
N ARG A 27 4.11 -10.43 7.50
CA ARG A 27 3.75 -11.73 6.90
C ARG A 27 2.39 -12.22 7.36
N ALA A 28 2.06 -12.02 8.65
CA ALA A 28 0.74 -12.38 9.18
C ALA A 28 -0.37 -11.55 8.53
N ILE A 29 -0.17 -10.23 8.38
CA ILE A 29 -1.14 -9.37 7.68
C ILE A 29 -1.29 -9.79 6.22
N ILE A 30 -0.18 -9.96 5.48
CA ILE A 30 -0.20 -10.42 4.08
C ILE A 30 -0.99 -11.72 3.96
N TRP A 31 -0.72 -12.69 4.82
CA TRP A 31 -1.40 -13.98 4.80
C TRP A 31 -2.90 -13.85 5.08
N VAL A 32 -3.29 -13.10 6.12
CA VAL A 32 -4.71 -12.85 6.42
C VAL A 32 -5.39 -12.16 5.25
N THR A 33 -4.80 -11.08 4.70
CA THR A 33 -5.37 -10.38 3.55
C THR A 33 -5.48 -11.26 2.31
N ASP A 34 -4.51 -12.16 2.07
CA ASP A 34 -4.51 -13.06 0.91
C ASP A 34 -5.61 -14.12 0.99
N LEU A 35 -5.96 -14.55 2.22
CA LEU A 35 -7.09 -15.46 2.44
C LEU A 35 -8.44 -14.83 2.09
N PHE A 36 -8.64 -13.54 2.40
CA PHE A 36 -9.88 -12.84 2.06
C PHE A 36 -9.89 -12.36 0.60
N GLN A 37 -8.74 -11.93 0.08
CA GLN A 37 -8.55 -11.50 -1.30
C GLN A 37 -7.14 -11.84 -1.78
N LYS A 38 -7.02 -12.88 -2.61
CA LYS A 38 -5.76 -13.30 -3.22
C LYS A 38 -5.04 -12.12 -3.89
N ASP A 39 -3.74 -11.99 -3.62
CA ASP A 39 -2.83 -10.96 -4.12
C ASP A 39 -3.19 -9.50 -3.73
N HIS A 40 -4.01 -9.28 -2.68
CA HIS A 40 -4.43 -7.93 -2.28
C HIS A 40 -3.26 -7.00 -1.93
N CYS A 41 -2.35 -7.42 -1.04
CA CYS A 41 -1.18 -6.62 -0.64
C CYS A 41 -0.25 -6.28 -1.81
N ARG A 42 -0.04 -7.22 -2.74
CA ARG A 42 0.78 -7.00 -3.93
C ARG A 42 0.13 -5.97 -4.86
N ARG A 43 -1.19 -6.05 -5.05
CA ARG A 43 -1.95 -5.12 -5.88
C ARG A 43 -2.01 -3.72 -5.28
N ALA A 44 -2.21 -3.62 -3.97
CA ALA A 44 -2.18 -2.36 -3.22
C ALA A 44 -0.80 -1.68 -3.34
N ASN A 45 0.29 -2.41 -3.08
CA ASN A 45 1.64 -1.85 -3.25
C ASN A 45 1.91 -1.46 -4.71
N LYS A 46 1.46 -2.23 -5.71
CA LYS A 46 1.63 -1.85 -7.13
C LYS A 46 0.91 -0.54 -7.47
N ARG A 47 -0.28 -0.31 -6.92
CA ARG A 47 -1.03 0.94 -7.10
C ARG A 47 -0.30 2.11 -6.46
N GLU A 48 0.14 1.97 -5.22
CA GLU A 48 0.90 3.03 -4.54
C GLU A 48 2.23 3.32 -5.24
N GLN A 49 2.94 2.29 -5.70
CA GLN A 49 4.17 2.46 -6.47
C GLN A 49 3.92 3.19 -7.79
N ALA A 50 2.82 2.92 -8.49
CA ALA A 50 2.47 3.63 -9.71
C ALA A 50 2.18 5.12 -9.46
N VAL A 51 1.56 5.46 -8.33
CA VAL A 51 1.35 6.86 -7.93
C VAL A 51 2.67 7.54 -7.57
N VAL A 52 3.53 6.87 -6.79
CA VAL A 52 4.86 7.39 -6.42
C VAL A 52 5.75 7.57 -7.67
N ASP A 53 5.76 6.60 -8.57
CA ASP A 53 6.48 6.66 -9.85
C ASP A 53 5.97 7.82 -10.72
N LEU A 54 4.65 8.01 -10.79
CA LEU A 54 4.07 9.14 -11.52
C LEU A 54 4.48 10.49 -10.91
N VAL A 55 4.48 10.61 -9.59
CA VAL A 55 4.90 11.84 -8.88
C VAL A 55 6.39 12.12 -9.11
N LEU A 56 7.25 11.09 -9.01
CA LEU A 56 8.68 11.17 -9.29
C LEU A 56 8.94 11.56 -10.75
N LYS A 57 8.31 10.86 -11.69
CA LYS A 57 8.45 11.08 -13.14
C LYS A 57 7.96 12.46 -13.56
N LYS A 58 6.92 12.97 -12.92
CA LYS A 58 6.40 14.32 -13.16
C LYS A 58 7.24 15.41 -12.49
N LYS A 59 8.33 15.06 -11.78
CA LYS A 59 9.14 16.01 -11.01
C LYS A 59 8.28 16.88 -10.10
N LEU A 60 7.11 16.36 -9.66
CA LEU A 60 6.14 17.15 -8.91
C LEU A 60 6.67 17.50 -7.50
N HIS A 61 7.65 16.72 -7.03
CA HIS A 61 8.41 17.01 -5.82
C HIS A 61 9.31 18.26 -5.96
N GLU A 62 9.71 18.65 -7.17
CA GLU A 62 10.54 19.84 -7.44
C GLU A 62 9.71 21.15 -7.44
N ARG A 63 8.38 21.06 -7.28
CA ARG A 63 7.48 22.23 -7.25
C ARG A 63 7.02 22.62 -5.84
N THR A 64 7.73 22.18 -4.80
CA THR A 64 7.47 22.55 -3.40
C THR A 64 8.75 22.95 -2.66
N GLN A 65 9.56 23.82 -3.29
CA GLN A 65 10.54 24.65 -2.57
C GLN A 65 9.97 26.05 -2.38
#